data_AF-A0ABD3F8W7-F1
#
_entry.id   AF-A0ABD3F8W7-F1
#
_cell.length_a   1.000
_cell.length_b   1.000
_cell.length_c   1.000
_cell.angle_alpha   90.00
_cell.angle_beta   90.00
_cell.angle_gamma   90.00
#
_symmetry.space_group_name_H-M   'P 1'
#
loop_
_entity.id
_entity.type
_entity.pdbx_description
1 polymer ?
#
loop_
_entity_poly.entity_id
_entity_poly.type
_entity_poly.pdbx_seq_one_letter_code
_entity_poly.pdbx_strand_id
1 'polypeptide(L)'
;MADTSAKAVASHAARVLAFLVLNYALASTGFIVILFGLAFSLGSLALCCLGVVVFQGLLFLAPLLARLDVALHNFVEPVENKLYGQIPHYGESGSYFARPSLAVLLYFSTAKLGVGVLSAMVVIIPFSMPIHALTSPPFRAEYFSEGWLNLSAFMVVATALLVAGFVVMPHVARLSCVTTRLLCREVFSSIYTREYLPSVSEDATQPSYGTKQPVQQV
;
A
#
# COMPACT_ATOMS: atom_id res chain seq x y z
N MET A 1 18.32 23.22 18.70
CA MET A 1 18.75 21.97 18.03
C MET A 1 17.88 20.77 18.40
N ALA A 2 17.55 20.53 19.68
CA ALA A 2 16.66 19.42 20.10
C ALA A 2 15.22 19.51 19.55
N ASP A 3 14.65 20.72 19.47
CA ASP A 3 13.26 20.95 19.05
C ASP A 3 13.00 20.62 17.57
N THR A 4 14.00 20.80 16.70
CA THR A 4 13.93 20.45 15.28
C THR A 4 13.92 18.94 15.06
N SER A 5 14.65 18.19 15.89
CA SER A 5 14.72 16.73 15.83
C SER A 5 13.40 16.08 16.27
N ALA A 6 12.80 16.59 17.36
CA ALA A 6 11.54 16.06 17.87
C ALA A 6 10.39 16.24 16.86
N LYS A 7 10.30 17.42 16.22
CA LYS A 7 9.30 17.71 15.19
C LYS A 7 9.44 16.80 13.97
N ALA A 8 10.66 16.51 13.54
CA ALA A 8 10.92 15.61 12.43
C ALA A 8 10.49 14.16 12.74
N VAL A 9 10.82 13.67 13.95
CA VAL A 9 10.40 12.32 14.40
C VAL A 9 8.88 12.22 14.51
N ALA A 10 8.22 13.23 15.10
CA ALA A 10 6.77 13.25 15.22
C ALA A 10 6.07 13.30 13.85
N SER A 11 6.58 14.11 12.93
CA SER A 11 6.07 14.18 11.55
C SER A 11 6.20 12.84 10.83
N HIS A 12 7.34 12.18 10.96
CA HIS A 12 7.56 10.86 10.38
C HIS A 12 6.62 9.80 10.99
N ALA A 13 6.48 9.78 12.32
CA ALA A 13 5.57 8.86 13.01
C ALA A 13 4.11 9.07 12.58
N ALA A 14 3.67 10.33 12.45
CA ALA A 14 2.33 10.65 11.96
C ALA A 14 2.11 10.18 10.51
N ARG A 15 3.13 10.31 9.65
CA ARG A 15 3.11 9.81 8.27
C ARG A 15 2.98 8.29 8.22
N VAL A 16 3.73 7.56 9.05
CA VAL A 16 3.62 6.10 9.17
C VAL A 16 2.25 5.69 9.70
N LEU A 17 1.72 6.39 10.70
CA LEU A 17 0.39 6.13 11.25
C LEU A 17 -0.70 6.31 10.17
N ALA A 18 -0.65 7.43 9.43
CA ALA A 18 -1.57 7.68 8.32
C ALA A 18 -1.45 6.59 7.24
N PHE A 19 -0.23 6.16 6.91
CA PHE A 19 0.01 5.06 6.00
C PHE A 19 -0.66 3.76 6.47
N LEU A 20 -0.49 3.36 7.74
CA LEU A 20 -1.07 2.11 8.27
C LEU A 20 -2.60 2.11 8.21
N VAL A 21 -3.23 3.25 8.54
CA VAL A 21 -4.68 3.42 8.47
C VAL A 21 -5.18 3.33 7.03
N LEU A 22 -4.55 4.06 6.12
CA LEU A 22 -4.90 4.03 4.70
C LEU A 22 -4.62 2.66 4.08
N ASN A 23 -3.57 1.96 4.53
CA ASN A 23 -3.22 0.62 4.07
C ASN A 23 -4.31 -0.39 4.44
N TYR A 24 -4.78 -0.36 5.69
CA TYR A 24 -5.91 -1.17 6.10
C TYR A 24 -7.18 -0.82 5.33
N ALA A 25 -7.49 0.47 5.16
CA ALA A 25 -8.68 0.91 4.43
C ALA A 25 -8.67 0.43 2.97
N LEU A 26 -7.53 0.58 2.28
CA LEU A 26 -7.36 0.13 0.90
C LEU A 26 -7.44 -1.40 0.80
N ALA A 27 -6.76 -2.12 1.69
CA ALA A 27 -6.74 -3.59 1.71
C ALA A 27 -8.14 -4.19 1.98
N SER A 28 -8.83 -3.68 3.01
CA SER A 28 -10.17 -4.14 3.38
C SER A 28 -11.21 -3.80 2.32
N THR A 29 -11.21 -2.56 1.81
CA THR A 29 -12.13 -2.15 0.73
C THR A 29 -11.88 -2.97 -0.53
N GLY A 30 -10.62 -3.14 -0.92
CA GLY A 30 -10.25 -3.99 -2.06
C GLY A 30 -10.74 -5.42 -1.89
N PHE A 31 -10.45 -6.05 -0.74
CA PHE A 31 -10.91 -7.41 -0.45
C PHE A 31 -12.43 -7.56 -0.50
N ILE A 32 -13.18 -6.65 0.14
CA ILE A 32 -14.64 -6.67 0.15
C ILE A 32 -15.18 -6.58 -1.28
N VAL A 33 -14.74 -5.59 -2.07
CA VAL A 33 -15.20 -5.41 -3.45
C VAL A 33 -14.88 -6.63 -4.31
N ILE A 34 -13.69 -7.22 -4.16
CA ILE A 34 -13.27 -8.41 -4.91
C ILE A 34 -14.08 -9.64 -4.52
N LEU A 35 -14.28 -9.88 -3.22
CA LEU A 35 -15.00 -11.04 -2.71
C LEU A 35 -16.46 -11.00 -3.15
N PHE A 36 -17.15 -9.88 -2.92
CA PHE A 36 -18.54 -9.71 -3.32
C PHE A 36 -18.69 -9.68 -4.84
N GLY A 37 -17.80 -9.00 -5.55
CA GLY A 37 -17.82 -8.97 -7.01
C GLY A 37 -17.62 -10.35 -7.61
N LEU A 38 -16.72 -11.17 -7.06
CA LEU A 38 -16.48 -12.53 -7.53
C LEU A 38 -17.67 -13.44 -7.23
N ALA A 39 -18.20 -13.40 -6.00
CA ALA A 39 -19.39 -14.16 -5.63
C ALA A 39 -20.60 -13.78 -6.50
N PHE A 40 -20.81 -12.48 -6.75
CA PHE A 40 -21.87 -11.99 -7.63
C PHE A 40 -21.65 -12.39 -9.09
N SER A 41 -20.41 -12.36 -9.57
CA SER A 41 -20.05 -12.83 -10.92
C SER A 41 -20.40 -14.30 -11.09
N LEU A 42 -20.00 -15.14 -10.13
CA LEU A 42 -20.25 -16.58 -10.15
C LEU A 42 -21.75 -16.90 -10.01
N GLY A 43 -22.45 -16.24 -9.09
CA GLY A 43 -23.89 -16.42 -8.90
C GLY A 43 -24.72 -15.97 -10.11
N SER A 44 -24.26 -14.95 -10.83
CA SER A 44 -24.93 -14.39 -12.01
C SER A 44 -24.52 -15.04 -13.33
N LEU A 45 -23.70 -16.11 -13.32
CA LEU A 45 -23.35 -16.86 -14.53
C LEU A 45 -24.59 -17.44 -15.23
N ALA A 46 -25.60 -17.85 -14.46
CA ALA A 46 -26.84 -18.40 -14.98
C ALA A 46 -27.75 -17.33 -15.64
N LEU A 47 -27.50 -16.04 -15.41
CA LEU A 47 -28.37 -14.93 -15.84
C LEU A 47 -27.87 -14.26 -17.14
N CYS A 48 -27.45 -15.04 -18.14
CA CYS A 48 -27.07 -14.54 -19.48
C CYS A 48 -26.08 -13.36 -19.48
N CYS A 49 -24.79 -13.67 -19.29
CA CYS A 49 -23.64 -12.76 -19.44
C CYS A 49 -23.44 -11.69 -18.34
N LEU A 50 -24.42 -11.45 -17.45
CA LEU A 50 -24.26 -10.49 -16.35
C LEU A 50 -23.02 -10.79 -15.49
N GLY A 51 -22.79 -12.07 -15.18
CA GLY A 51 -21.60 -12.48 -14.42
C GLY A 51 -20.27 -12.14 -15.12
N VAL A 52 -20.22 -12.24 -16.45
CA VAL A 52 -19.02 -11.90 -17.25
C VAL A 52 -18.76 -10.39 -17.20
N VAL A 53 -19.80 -9.57 -17.30
CA VAL A 53 -19.67 -8.10 -17.24
C VAL A 53 -19.11 -7.66 -15.88
N VAL A 54 -19.61 -8.23 -14.79
CA VAL A 54 -19.13 -7.93 -13.43
C VAL A 54 -17.67 -8.34 -13.28
N PHE A 55 -17.30 -9.54 -13.74
CA PHE A 55 -15.93 -10.03 -13.67
C PHE A 55 -14.98 -9.14 -14.49
N GLN A 56 -15.40 -8.71 -15.68
CA GLN A 56 -14.64 -7.76 -16.48
C GLN A 56 -14.48 -6.40 -15.77
N GLY A 57 -15.51 -5.95 -15.05
CA GLY A 57 -15.44 -4.79 -14.17
C GLY A 57 -14.38 -4.93 -13.07
N LEU A 58 -14.26 -6.11 -12.44
CA LEU A 58 -13.20 -6.37 -11.45
C LEU A 58 -11.81 -6.32 -12.07
N LEU A 59 -11.64 -6.90 -13.26
CA LEU A 59 -10.35 -6.85 -13.98
C LEU A 59 -9.96 -5.42 -14.36
N PHE A 60 -10.95 -4.56 -14.65
CA PHE A 60 -10.74 -3.14 -14.90
C PHE A 60 -10.42 -2.35 -13.62
N LEU A 61 -10.97 -2.76 -12.46
CA LEU A 61 -10.68 -2.15 -11.17
C LEU A 61 -9.25 -2.47 -10.68
N ALA A 62 -8.71 -3.64 -11.04
CA ALA A 62 -7.43 -4.11 -10.51
C ALA A 62 -6.25 -3.13 -10.76
N PRO A 63 -6.04 -2.56 -11.97
CA PRO A 63 -5.03 -1.52 -12.19
C PRO A 63 -5.19 -0.29 -11.30
N LEU A 64 -6.43 0.12 -10.99
CA LEU A 64 -6.69 1.27 -10.11
C LEU A 64 -6.26 0.96 -8.68
N LEU A 65 -6.59 -0.24 -8.18
CA LEU A 65 -6.14 -0.70 -6.86
C LEU A 65 -4.61 -0.75 -6.77
N ALA A 66 -3.94 -1.26 -7.82
CA ALA A 66 -2.48 -1.27 -7.88
C ALA A 66 -1.87 0.15 -7.88
N ARG A 67 -2.46 1.11 -8.62
CA ARG A 67 -2.01 2.51 -8.63
C ARG A 67 -2.16 3.17 -7.27
N LEU A 68 -3.29 2.94 -6.59
CA LEU A 68 -3.51 3.43 -5.23
C LEU A 68 -2.50 2.81 -4.25
N ASP A 69 -2.19 1.53 -4.41
CA ASP A 69 -1.20 0.86 -3.56
C ASP A 69 0.21 1.43 -3.76
N VAL A 70 0.60 1.67 -5.01
CA VAL A 70 1.87 2.32 -5.35
C VAL A 70 1.93 3.76 -4.82
N ALA A 71 0.84 4.51 -4.93
CA ALA A 71 0.76 5.86 -4.38
C ALA A 71 0.93 5.84 -2.85
N LEU A 72 0.33 4.86 -2.18
CA LEU A 72 0.44 4.67 -0.74
C LEU A 72 1.87 4.25 -0.34
N HIS A 73 2.51 3.34 -1.09
CA HIS A 73 3.92 2.98 -0.93
C HIS A 73 4.83 4.22 -1.04
N ASN A 74 4.66 5.00 -2.10
CA ASN A 74 5.42 6.24 -2.34
C ASN A 74 5.12 7.33 -1.30
N PHE A 75 3.97 7.24 -0.63
CA PHE A 75 3.62 8.14 0.45
C PHE A 75 4.43 7.87 1.72
N VAL A 76 4.96 6.68 1.99
CA VAL A 76 5.77 6.46 3.21
C VAL A 76 7.26 6.31 2.92
N GLU A 77 7.64 5.77 1.76
CA GLU A 77 9.05 5.53 1.45
C GLU A 77 9.85 6.80 1.13
N PRO A 78 11.15 6.83 1.46
CA PRO A 78 12.10 7.84 1.02
C PRO A 78 12.26 7.82 -0.51
N VAL A 79 12.84 8.90 -1.04
CA VAL A 79 12.85 9.20 -2.48
C VAL A 79 13.57 8.13 -3.30
N GLU A 80 14.56 7.46 -2.72
CA GLU A 80 15.39 6.43 -3.35
C GLU A 80 14.57 5.15 -3.64
N ASN A 81 13.61 4.84 -2.76
CA ASN A 81 12.79 3.63 -2.83
C ASN A 81 11.40 3.86 -3.45
N LYS A 82 11.15 5.05 -3.99
CA LYS A 82 9.90 5.33 -4.70
C LYS A 82 9.82 4.50 -5.97
N LEU A 83 8.62 3.99 -6.23
CA LEU A 83 8.26 3.27 -7.42
C LEU A 83 7.78 4.27 -8.48
N TYR A 84 8.37 4.20 -9.66
CA TYR A 84 8.07 5.02 -10.82
C TYR A 84 7.66 4.13 -12.00
N GLY A 85 6.95 4.69 -12.96
CA GLY A 85 6.48 3.98 -14.14
C GLY A 85 4.97 4.04 -14.30
N GLN A 86 4.48 3.36 -15.34
CA GLN A 86 3.06 3.35 -15.70
C GLN A 86 2.50 1.95 -15.57
N ILE A 87 1.44 1.82 -14.77
CA ILE A 87 0.59 0.62 -14.75
C ILE A 87 -0.35 0.73 -15.96
N PRO A 88 -0.26 -0.18 -16.95
CA PRO A 88 -1.08 -0.12 -18.16
C PRO A 88 -2.58 -0.24 -17.82
N HIS A 89 -3.45 0.39 -18.61
CA HIS A 89 -4.89 0.22 -18.43
C HIS A 89 -5.32 -1.17 -18.92
N TYR A 90 -6.36 -1.72 -18.29
CA TYR A 90 -6.95 -2.96 -18.76
C TYR A 90 -7.52 -2.79 -20.17
N GLY A 91 -7.01 -3.57 -21.13
CA GLY A 91 -7.46 -3.55 -22.53
C GLY A 91 -6.60 -2.73 -23.51
N GLU A 92 -5.58 -2.01 -23.04
CA GLU A 92 -4.76 -1.09 -23.86
C GLU A 92 -3.79 -1.82 -24.83
N SER A 93 -3.53 -3.12 -24.64
CA SER A 93 -2.48 -3.86 -25.37
C SER A 93 -2.78 -5.35 -25.63
N GLY A 94 -4.05 -5.69 -25.91
CA GLY A 94 -4.47 -7.05 -26.34
C GLY A 94 -4.67 -8.08 -25.23
N SER A 95 -5.01 -9.32 -25.62
CA SER A 95 -5.50 -10.44 -24.77
C SER A 95 -4.53 -10.95 -23.68
N TYR A 96 -3.29 -10.47 -23.64
CA TYR A 96 -2.25 -10.96 -22.75
C TYR A 96 -2.28 -10.37 -21.33
N PHE A 97 -3.14 -9.38 -21.05
CA PHE A 97 -3.16 -8.63 -19.77
C PHE A 97 -4.19 -9.09 -18.72
N ALA A 98 -4.98 -10.13 -18.98
CA ALA A 98 -5.84 -10.71 -17.92
C ALA A 98 -5.03 -11.26 -16.74
N ARG A 99 -3.80 -11.73 -16.99
CA ARG A 99 -2.90 -12.28 -15.97
C ARG A 99 -2.48 -11.21 -14.93
N PRO A 100 -1.96 -10.04 -15.30
CA PRO A 100 -1.68 -8.96 -14.35
C PRO A 100 -2.87 -8.52 -13.49
N SER A 101 -4.03 -8.29 -14.10
CA SER A 101 -5.22 -7.90 -13.33
C SER A 101 -5.63 -9.01 -12.33
N LEU A 102 -5.63 -10.27 -12.76
CA LEU A 102 -5.93 -11.40 -11.88
C LEU A 102 -4.91 -11.51 -10.73
N ALA A 103 -3.62 -11.35 -11.01
CA ALA A 103 -2.57 -11.34 -10.00
C ALA A 103 -2.77 -10.23 -8.95
N VAL A 104 -3.19 -9.03 -9.38
CA VAL A 104 -3.54 -7.94 -8.47
C VAL A 104 -4.77 -8.27 -7.63
N LEU A 105 -5.82 -8.87 -8.23
CA LEU A 105 -7.00 -9.29 -7.48
C LEU A 105 -6.66 -10.34 -6.41
N LEU A 106 -5.81 -11.32 -6.75
CA LEU A 106 -5.29 -12.32 -5.81
C LEU A 106 -4.43 -11.70 -4.71
N TYR A 107 -3.57 -10.76 -5.07
CA TYR A 107 -2.75 -10.02 -4.10
C TYR A 107 -3.62 -9.26 -3.10
N PHE A 108 -4.63 -8.54 -3.58
CA PHE A 108 -5.54 -7.80 -2.72
C PHE A 108 -6.38 -8.71 -1.82
N SER A 109 -6.73 -9.91 -2.30
CA SER A 109 -7.52 -10.86 -1.53
C SER A 109 -6.70 -11.68 -0.53
N THR A 110 -5.38 -11.72 -0.64
CA THR A 110 -4.50 -12.54 0.20
C THR A 110 -3.46 -11.71 0.94
N ALA A 111 -2.29 -11.49 0.33
CA ALA A 111 -1.14 -10.86 0.96
C ALA A 111 -1.47 -9.44 1.45
N LYS A 112 -2.14 -8.63 0.63
CA LYS A 112 -2.47 -7.26 1.00
C LYS A 112 -3.44 -7.21 2.16
N LEU A 113 -4.45 -8.07 2.17
CA LEU A 113 -5.39 -8.17 3.28
C LEU A 113 -4.65 -8.53 4.57
N GLY A 114 -3.78 -9.54 4.53
CA GLY A 114 -2.98 -9.94 5.69
C GLY A 114 -2.15 -8.79 6.27
N VAL A 115 -1.41 -8.06 5.41
CA VAL A 115 -0.63 -6.90 5.85
C VAL A 115 -1.51 -5.73 6.28
N GLY A 116 -2.67 -5.53 5.65
CA GLY A 116 -3.68 -4.56 6.04
C GLY A 116 -4.22 -4.83 7.44
N VAL A 117 -4.57 -6.08 7.76
CA VAL A 117 -5.02 -6.49 9.09
C VAL A 117 -3.92 -6.29 10.13
N LEU A 118 -2.66 -6.65 9.81
CA LEU A 118 -1.53 -6.33 10.68
C LEU A 118 -1.38 -4.82 10.92
N SER A 119 -1.61 -4.01 9.88
CA SER A 119 -1.59 -2.54 10.01
C SER A 119 -2.67 -2.04 10.96
N ALA A 120 -3.88 -2.59 10.88
CA ALA A 120 -4.96 -2.28 11.82
C ALA A 120 -4.64 -2.74 13.25
N MET A 121 -4.13 -3.96 13.43
CA MET A 121 -3.77 -4.50 14.76
C MET A 121 -2.78 -3.60 15.48
N VAL A 122 -1.72 -3.17 14.79
CA VAL A 122 -0.67 -2.32 15.36
C VAL A 122 -1.16 -0.91 15.69
N VAL A 123 -2.25 -0.44 15.07
CA VAL A 123 -2.88 0.83 15.44
C VAL A 123 -3.93 0.63 16.54
N ILE A 124 -4.80 -0.36 16.42
CA ILE A 124 -5.91 -0.54 17.35
C ILE A 124 -5.43 -1.00 18.72
N ILE A 125 -4.51 -1.97 18.81
CA ILE A 125 -4.07 -2.53 20.09
C ILE A 125 -3.51 -1.44 21.02
N PRO A 126 -2.55 -0.60 20.59
CA PRO A 126 -1.96 0.42 21.45
C PRO A 126 -2.92 1.58 21.81
N PHE A 127 -3.80 1.96 20.87
CA PHE A 127 -4.67 3.14 21.06
C PHE A 127 -6.04 2.80 21.65
N SER A 128 -6.51 1.56 21.58
CA SER A 128 -7.85 1.16 22.05
C SER A 128 -8.09 1.47 23.53
N MET A 129 -7.17 1.05 24.41
CA MET A 129 -7.27 1.26 25.86
C MET A 129 -7.25 2.75 26.25
N PRO A 130 -6.28 3.57 25.81
CA PRO A 130 -6.30 5.01 26.06
C PRO A 130 -7.56 5.69 25.53
N ILE A 131 -7.99 5.37 24.30
CA ILE A 131 -9.20 5.97 23.71
C ILE A 131 -10.43 5.60 24.53
N HIS A 132 -10.57 4.33 24.93
CA HIS A 132 -11.70 3.89 25.74
C HIS A 132 -11.73 4.59 27.11
N ALA A 133 -10.58 4.73 27.77
CA ALA A 133 -10.49 5.46 29.03
C ALA A 133 -10.85 6.95 28.90
N LEU A 134 -10.51 7.58 27.77
CA LEU A 134 -10.86 8.98 27.50
C LEU A 134 -12.35 9.18 27.14
N THR A 135 -12.95 8.20 26.46
CA THR A 135 -14.30 8.31 25.89
C THR A 135 -15.40 7.75 26.78
N SER A 136 -15.07 6.88 27.75
CA SER A 136 -16.04 6.19 28.59
C SER A 136 -15.99 6.67 30.05
N PRO A 137 -16.90 7.59 30.46
CA PRO A 137 -17.09 7.93 31.87
C PRO A 137 -17.31 6.73 32.81
N PRO A 138 -18.14 5.71 32.48
CA PRO A 138 -18.36 4.59 33.39
C PRO A 138 -17.09 3.76 33.57
N PHE A 139 -16.28 3.58 32.52
CA PHE A 139 -14.98 2.90 32.63
C PHE A 139 -14.04 3.60 33.63
N ARG A 140 -13.97 4.94 33.58
CA ARG A 140 -13.15 5.70 34.54
C ARG A 140 -13.67 5.59 35.96
N ALA A 141 -14.99 5.62 36.13
CA ALA A 141 -15.60 5.47 37.45
C ALA A 141 -15.30 4.09 38.03
N GLU A 142 -15.42 3.01 37.25
CA GLU A 142 -15.14 1.64 37.70
C GLU A 142 -13.65 1.45 38.02
N TYR A 143 -12.76 1.74 37.06
CA TYR A 143 -11.35 1.36 37.16
C TYR A 143 -10.49 2.35 37.93
N PHE A 144 -10.88 3.63 38.03
CA PHE A 144 -10.06 4.66 38.68
C PHE A 144 -10.60 5.09 40.05
N SER A 145 -11.82 4.71 40.44
CA SER A 145 -12.36 5.03 41.78
C SER A 145 -11.86 4.10 42.88
N GLU A 146 -11.51 2.85 42.55
CA GLU A 146 -11.12 1.83 43.53
C GLU A 146 -9.70 2.02 44.13
N GLY A 147 -8.90 2.95 43.60
CA GLY A 147 -7.63 3.35 44.22
C GLY A 147 -6.48 3.64 43.26
N TRP A 148 -5.41 4.23 43.79
CA TRP A 148 -4.21 4.65 43.04
C TRP A 148 -3.51 3.48 42.31
N LEU A 149 -3.59 2.26 42.85
CA LEU A 149 -2.95 1.09 42.27
C LEU A 149 -3.54 0.74 40.89
N ASN A 150 -4.86 0.74 40.73
CA ASN A 150 -5.52 0.43 39.46
C ASN A 150 -5.19 1.47 38.38
N LEU A 151 -5.19 2.75 38.76
CA LEU A 151 -4.76 3.84 37.88
C LEU A 151 -3.29 3.66 37.44
N SER A 152 -2.39 3.35 38.39
CA SER A 152 -0.97 3.15 38.09
C SER A 152 -0.73 1.94 37.17
N ALA A 153 -1.41 0.82 37.42
CA ALA A 153 -1.33 -0.37 36.59
C ALA A 153 -1.85 -0.10 35.17
N PHE A 154 -2.99 0.60 35.05
CA PHE A 154 -3.52 1.04 33.75
C PHE A 154 -2.50 1.90 32.99
N MET A 155 -1.90 2.89 33.64
CA MET A 155 -0.91 3.77 33.01
C MET A 155 0.33 3.00 32.56
N VAL A 156 0.82 2.05 33.35
CA VAL A 156 1.97 1.21 32.98
C VAL A 156 1.63 0.34 31.77
N VAL A 157 0.50 -0.35 31.77
CA VAL A 157 0.07 -1.22 30.66
C VAL A 157 -0.18 -0.41 29.39
N ALA A 158 -0.92 0.70 29.48
CA ALA A 158 -1.21 1.57 28.35
C ALA A 158 0.09 2.16 27.75
N THR A 159 1.02 2.59 28.59
CA THR A 159 2.32 3.10 28.14
C THR A 159 3.15 2.00 27.49
N ALA A 160 3.20 0.80 28.07
CA ALA A 160 3.91 -0.35 27.49
C ALA A 160 3.35 -0.74 26.12
N LEU A 161 2.02 -0.76 25.97
CA LEU A 161 1.36 -1.03 24.69
C LEU A 161 1.64 0.07 23.66
N LEU A 162 1.60 1.34 24.06
CA LEU A 162 1.95 2.47 23.18
C LEU A 162 3.40 2.35 22.69
N VAL A 163 4.35 2.13 23.59
CA VAL A 163 5.77 1.98 23.25
C VAL A 163 5.97 0.79 22.30
N ALA A 164 5.38 -0.37 22.62
CA ALA A 164 5.44 -1.55 21.76
C ALA A 164 4.84 -1.27 20.37
N GLY A 165 3.69 -0.59 20.32
CA GLY A 165 3.04 -0.14 19.10
C GLY A 165 3.97 0.71 18.24
N PHE A 166 4.54 1.78 18.80
CA PHE A 166 5.46 2.66 18.09
C PHE A 166 6.70 1.93 17.56
N VAL A 167 7.23 0.96 18.30
CA VAL A 167 8.36 0.13 17.84
C VAL A 167 7.95 -0.76 16.67
N VAL A 168 6.75 -1.36 16.70
CA VAL A 168 6.30 -2.31 15.67
C VAL A 168 5.77 -1.63 14.40
N MET A 169 5.19 -0.42 14.50
CA MET A 169 4.67 0.37 13.37
C MET A 169 5.59 0.43 12.14
N PRO A 170 6.87 0.84 12.24
CA PRO A 170 7.75 0.93 11.08
C PRO A 170 8.03 -0.44 10.45
N HIS A 171 8.03 -1.53 11.22
CA HIS A 171 8.23 -2.87 10.70
C HIS A 171 7.04 -3.34 9.86
N VAL A 172 5.81 -3.09 10.31
CA VAL A 172 4.60 -3.42 9.53
C VAL A 172 4.49 -2.53 8.30
N ALA A 173 4.82 -1.24 8.40
CA ALA A 173 4.87 -0.36 7.25
C ALA A 173 5.88 -0.86 6.19
N ARG A 174 7.08 -1.25 6.64
CA ARG A 174 8.10 -1.84 5.77
C ARG A 174 7.64 -3.15 5.13
N LEU A 175 6.96 -4.02 5.89
CA LEU A 175 6.41 -5.26 5.35
C LEU A 175 5.43 -4.97 4.20
N SER A 176 4.54 -3.98 4.39
CA SER A 176 3.63 -3.53 3.33
C SER A 176 4.37 -3.02 2.10
N CYS A 177 5.38 -2.17 2.28
CA CYS A 177 6.20 -1.65 1.19
C CYS A 177 6.93 -2.75 0.42
N VAL A 178 7.48 -3.75 1.12
CA VAL A 178 8.12 -4.91 0.50
C VAL A 178 7.10 -5.71 -0.31
N THR A 179 5.91 -5.97 0.23
CA THR A 179 4.88 -6.70 -0.50
C THR A 179 4.42 -5.97 -1.76
N THR A 180 4.22 -4.65 -1.70
CA THR A 180 3.87 -3.84 -2.87
C THR A 180 5.00 -3.85 -3.91
N ARG A 181 6.26 -3.75 -3.48
CA ARG A 181 7.43 -3.81 -4.36
C ARG A 181 7.56 -5.17 -5.06
N LEU A 182 7.35 -6.27 -4.34
CA LEU A 182 7.37 -7.62 -4.90
C LEU A 182 6.27 -7.81 -5.95
N LEU A 183 5.04 -7.38 -5.64
CA LEU A 183 3.94 -7.40 -6.61
C LEU A 183 4.32 -6.62 -7.86
N CYS A 184 4.81 -5.37 -7.70
CA CYS A 184 5.13 -4.52 -8.82
C CYS A 184 6.22 -5.13 -9.71
N ARG A 185 7.27 -5.71 -9.12
CA ARG A 185 8.35 -6.35 -9.84
C ARG A 185 7.89 -7.59 -10.63
N GLU A 186 7.01 -8.39 -10.05
CA GLU A 186 6.55 -9.65 -10.66
C GLU A 186 5.48 -9.40 -11.74
N VAL A 187 4.59 -8.42 -11.51
CA VAL A 187 3.40 -8.20 -12.33
C VAL A 187 3.60 -7.10 -13.38
N PHE A 188 4.41 -6.08 -13.09
CA PHE A 188 4.57 -4.90 -13.93
C PHE A 188 6.04 -4.65 -14.27
N SER A 189 6.47 -5.13 -15.44
CA SER A 189 7.83 -4.91 -15.94
C SER A 189 8.19 -3.44 -16.19
N SER A 190 7.19 -2.56 -16.32
CA SER A 190 7.35 -1.12 -16.55
C SER A 190 7.58 -0.31 -15.27
N ILE A 191 7.45 -0.92 -14.08
CA ILE A 191 7.67 -0.24 -12.80
C ILE A 191 9.11 -0.44 -12.36
N TYR A 192 9.79 0.66 -12.03
CA TYR A 192 11.18 0.67 -11.59
C TYR A 192 11.40 1.58 -10.39
N THR A 193 12.46 1.31 -9.62
CA THR A 193 12.97 2.23 -8.59
C THR A 193 14.01 3.17 -9.19
N ARG A 194 14.28 4.31 -8.55
CA ARG A 194 15.19 5.34 -9.07
C ARG A 194 16.61 4.82 -9.36
N GLU A 195 17.09 3.85 -8.57
CA GLU A 195 18.40 3.21 -8.76
C GLU A 195 18.46 2.31 -10.01
N TYR A 196 17.31 2.02 -10.63
CA TYR A 196 17.17 1.20 -11.83
C TYR A 196 16.89 2.05 -13.08
N LEU A 197 17.31 3.32 -13.09
CA LEU A 197 17.61 3.96 -14.37
C LEU A 197 18.82 3.20 -14.95
N PRO A 198 18.69 2.51 -16.11
CA PRO A 198 19.88 2.31 -16.91
C PRO A 198 20.41 3.72 -17.11
N SER A 199 21.68 3.94 -16.76
CA SER A 199 22.42 5.10 -17.24
C SER A 199 22.20 5.17 -18.75
N VAL A 200 21.24 5.97 -19.19
CA VAL A 200 21.15 6.37 -20.58
C VAL A 200 22.46 7.07 -20.80
N SER A 201 23.34 6.39 -21.54
CA SER A 201 24.66 6.88 -21.88
C SER A 201 24.53 8.33 -22.34
N GLU A 202 25.20 9.24 -21.62
CA GLU A 202 25.55 10.57 -22.10
C GLU A 202 26.60 10.47 -23.22
N ASP A 203 26.38 9.61 -24.22
CA ASP A 203 27.22 9.46 -25.42
C ASP A 203 26.42 9.63 -26.73
N ALA A 204 25.13 9.94 -26.66
CA ALA A 204 24.32 10.28 -27.84
C ALA A 204 24.37 11.78 -28.18
N THR A 205 25.47 12.48 -27.87
CA THR A 205 25.66 13.88 -28.23
C THR A 205 27.07 14.13 -28.77
N GLN A 206 27.43 13.46 -29.86
CA GLN A 206 28.44 13.99 -30.79
C GLN A 206 27.82 14.22 -32.17
N PRO A 207 27.81 15.47 -32.68
CA PRO A 207 27.50 15.75 -34.06
C PRO A 207 28.74 15.46 -34.91
N SER A 208 28.74 14.35 -35.66
CA SER A 208 29.77 14.10 -36.66
C SER A 208 29.33 14.70 -38.00
N TYR A 209 29.98 15.80 -38.38
CA TYR A 209 29.87 16.48 -39.68
C TYR A 209 30.28 15.52 -40.82
N GLY A 210 29.52 15.56 -41.92
CA GLY A 210 29.57 14.57 -42.98
C GLY A 210 30.75 14.62 -43.96
N THR A 211 30.73 13.70 -44.91
CA THR A 211 31.36 13.86 -46.23
C THR A 211 30.53 13.10 -47.29
N LYS A 212 30.22 13.78 -48.40
CA LYS A 212 29.51 13.26 -49.59
C LYS A 212 30.45 12.32 -50.36
N GLN A 213 30.01 11.20 -50.95
CA GLN A 213 29.58 10.97 -52.36
C GLN A 213 29.93 9.49 -52.71
N PRO A 214 29.53 8.91 -53.86
CA PRO A 214 28.26 8.96 -54.60
C PRO A 214 27.67 7.56 -54.86
N VAL A 215 26.43 7.56 -55.36
CA VAL A 215 25.70 6.43 -55.96
C VAL A 215 26.48 5.81 -57.13
N GLN A 216 26.49 4.48 -57.23
CA GLN A 216 26.73 3.79 -58.51
C GLN A 216 25.74 2.63 -58.66
N GLN A 217 24.78 2.82 -59.58
CA GLN A 217 23.95 1.76 -60.17
C GLN A 217 24.78 1.00 -61.20
N VAL A 218 24.65 -0.33 -61.22
CA VAL A 218 24.35 -1.13 -62.43
C VAL A 218 23.42 -2.25 -62.01
#